data_AF-A0A951XZM7-F1
#
_entry.id   AF-A0A951XZM7-F1
#
_cell.length_a   1.000
_cell.length_b   1.000
_cell.length_c   1.000
_cell.angle_alpha   90.00
_cell.angle_beta   90.00
_cell.angle_gamma   90.00
#
_symmetry.space_group_name_H-M   'P 1'
#
loop_
_entity.id
_entity.type
_entity.pdbx_description
1 polymer ?
#
loop_
_entity_poly.entity_id
_entity_poly.type
_entity_poly.pdbx_seq_one_letter_code
_entity_poly.pdbx_strand_id
1 'polypeptide(L)'
;MPQRPSESSRPIDRHARHSEALLAEPPPHEVAADARVMPYAGTGSGLGVNLHKGPGFWRRQFGERVTAPQIAFDLIFGILLPITCLLMDPIVFTDEGLVALLPHWRSPAYVFICVVFVALAAWLLGRERVGAALPIVAGVLLAGAVGAAGIGLVVLPIAAIGLALLIGALGFTPWATVFACIRCGVRATRAAHHRSRRPEVTTGLVLVAALAALALPLVMSAVQTRVRERYIAALQSGDPPRATAARHSLAQWGWAMAPERLPREYKRRPQAPRAAALAEAYMQMTGRSIETTDWAGWAD
;
A
#
# COMPACT_ATOMS: atom_id res chain seq x y z
N MET A 1 -41.34 -22.18 -67.27
CA MET A 1 -40.83 -21.96 -65.90
C MET A 1 -40.61 -20.47 -65.70
N PRO A 2 -41.37 -19.78 -64.83
CA PRO A 2 -41.24 -18.35 -64.64
C PRO A 2 -40.12 -18.01 -63.65
N GLN A 3 -39.28 -17.04 -64.02
CA GLN A 3 -38.16 -16.53 -63.24
C GLN A 3 -38.66 -15.74 -62.02
N ARG A 4 -38.09 -16.02 -60.84
CA ARG A 4 -38.32 -15.24 -59.62
C ARG A 4 -37.59 -13.89 -59.72
N PRO A 5 -38.23 -12.78 -59.30
CA PRO A 5 -37.59 -11.48 -59.24
C PRO A 5 -36.57 -11.40 -58.09
N SER A 6 -35.45 -10.76 -58.38
CA SER A 6 -34.34 -10.46 -57.46
C SER A 6 -34.76 -9.46 -56.38
N GLU A 7 -34.63 -9.85 -55.10
CA GLU A 7 -34.83 -8.96 -53.95
C GLU A 7 -33.72 -7.91 -53.89
N SER A 8 -34.12 -6.68 -54.20
CA SER A 8 -33.39 -5.43 -54.07
C SER A 8 -32.96 -5.19 -52.62
N SER A 9 -31.65 -5.13 -52.40
CA SER A 9 -30.98 -4.73 -51.17
C SER A 9 -31.35 -3.29 -50.78
N ARG A 10 -32.12 -3.12 -49.69
CA ARG A 10 -32.34 -1.78 -49.10
C ARG A 10 -31.17 -1.45 -48.17
N PRO A 11 -30.50 -0.30 -48.35
CA PRO A 11 -29.49 0.17 -47.41
C PRO A 11 -30.18 0.55 -46.09
N ILE A 12 -29.78 -0.11 -45.01
CA ILE A 12 -30.24 0.20 -43.66
C ILE A 12 -29.51 1.46 -43.21
N ASP A 13 -30.21 2.60 -43.31
CA ASP A 13 -29.72 3.90 -42.91
C ASP A 13 -29.71 4.03 -41.38
N ARG A 14 -28.62 3.54 -40.76
CA ARG A 14 -28.45 3.46 -39.30
C ARG A 14 -27.91 4.75 -38.67
N HIS A 15 -27.54 5.74 -39.47
CA HIS A 15 -26.84 6.93 -38.98
C HIS A 15 -27.76 8.09 -38.57
N ALA A 16 -29.03 8.11 -38.99
CA ALA A 16 -29.92 9.23 -38.67
C ALA A 16 -30.52 9.20 -37.25
N ARG A 17 -30.49 8.08 -36.51
CA ARG A 17 -31.14 7.98 -35.19
C ARG A 17 -30.25 8.30 -33.98
N HIS A 18 -28.97 8.56 -34.17
CA HIS A 18 -28.09 8.94 -33.05
C HIS A 18 -27.95 10.44 -32.83
N SER A 19 -28.37 11.27 -33.79
CA SER A 19 -28.21 12.73 -33.70
C SER A 19 -29.34 13.43 -32.93
N GLU A 20 -30.55 12.87 -32.87
CA GLU A 20 -31.66 13.47 -32.10
C GLU A 20 -31.60 13.17 -30.59
N ALA A 21 -30.86 12.14 -30.16
CA ALA A 21 -30.76 11.79 -28.74
C ALA A 21 -29.77 12.66 -27.94
N LEU A 22 -28.99 13.52 -28.61
CA LEU A 22 -27.94 14.34 -27.98
C LEU A 22 -28.36 15.82 -27.75
N LEU A 23 -29.56 16.22 -28.20
CA LEU A 23 -30.06 17.60 -28.04
C LEU A 23 -31.28 17.70 -27.11
N ALA A 24 -31.72 16.61 -26.50
CA ALA A 24 -32.69 16.70 -25.42
C ALA A 24 -31.97 17.23 -24.18
N GLU A 25 -32.13 18.53 -23.91
CA GLU A 25 -31.71 19.11 -22.64
C GLU A 25 -32.28 18.26 -21.49
N PRO A 26 -31.45 17.86 -20.51
CA PRO A 26 -31.95 17.17 -19.33
C PRO A 26 -32.97 18.10 -18.65
N PRO A 27 -34.14 17.58 -18.25
CA PRO A 27 -35.12 18.39 -17.54
C PRO A 27 -34.46 19.04 -16.32
N PRO A 28 -34.76 20.32 -16.03
CA PRO A 28 -34.16 21.03 -14.92
C PRO A 28 -34.35 20.20 -13.66
N HIS A 29 -33.22 19.88 -13.05
CA HIS A 29 -33.10 19.05 -11.87
C HIS A 29 -34.05 19.58 -10.79
N GLU A 30 -35.21 18.94 -10.68
CA GLU A 30 -35.99 18.90 -9.46
C GLU A 30 -35.04 18.32 -8.42
N VAL A 31 -34.42 19.21 -7.64
CA VAL A 31 -33.67 18.89 -6.44
C VAL A 31 -34.69 18.29 -5.48
N ALA A 32 -35.01 17.03 -5.72
CA ALA A 32 -35.85 16.22 -4.89
C ALA A 32 -35.09 16.08 -3.57
N ALA A 33 -35.42 16.98 -2.65
CA ALA A 33 -35.26 16.86 -1.21
C ALA A 33 -36.14 15.69 -0.70
N ASP A 34 -36.18 14.58 -1.42
CA ASP A 34 -36.90 13.38 -1.06
C ASP A 34 -35.91 12.46 -0.34
N ALA A 35 -35.42 12.98 0.79
CA ALA A 35 -35.00 12.16 1.90
C ALA A 35 -36.24 11.45 2.43
N ARG A 36 -36.76 10.46 1.68
CA ARG A 36 -37.71 9.48 2.19
C ARG A 36 -36.96 8.66 3.22
N VAL A 37 -36.97 9.20 4.43
CA VAL A 37 -36.93 8.42 5.67
C VAL A 37 -38.00 7.36 5.49
N MET A 38 -37.60 6.16 5.10
CA MET A 38 -38.45 4.97 5.15
C MET A 38 -39.04 4.90 6.56
N PRO A 39 -40.35 5.13 6.75
CA PRO A 39 -40.96 4.93 8.04
C PRO A 39 -40.94 3.42 8.26
N TYR A 40 -40.22 2.98 9.29
CA TYR A 40 -40.35 1.63 9.83
C TYR A 40 -41.80 1.49 10.32
N ALA A 41 -42.67 0.96 9.46
CA ALA A 41 -44.05 0.68 9.78
C ALA A 41 -44.10 -0.56 10.68
N GLY A 42 -43.89 -0.34 11.97
CA GLY A 42 -44.16 -1.31 13.03
C GLY A 42 -45.47 -0.97 13.71
N THR A 43 -46.60 -1.37 13.11
CA THR A 43 -47.90 -1.37 13.80
C THR A 43 -47.97 -2.58 14.72
N GLY A 44 -47.65 -2.36 15.99
CA GLY A 44 -47.74 -3.36 17.05
C GLY A 44 -47.78 -2.66 18.41
N SER A 45 -48.95 -2.14 18.75
CA SER A 45 -49.30 -1.53 20.04
C SER A 45 -49.24 -2.58 21.15
N GLY A 46 -48.04 -2.82 21.66
CA GLY A 46 -47.79 -3.49 22.93
C GLY A 46 -46.91 -2.57 23.77
N LEU A 47 -47.40 -2.17 24.93
CA LEU A 47 -46.75 -1.28 25.90
C LEU A 47 -45.54 -1.95 26.59
N GLY A 48 -44.72 -2.67 25.83
CA GLY A 48 -43.40 -3.11 26.23
C GLY A 48 -42.42 -2.04 25.80
N VAL A 49 -41.62 -1.54 26.74
CA VAL A 49 -40.46 -0.70 26.46
C VAL A 49 -39.47 -1.53 25.62
N ASN A 50 -39.74 -1.63 24.33
CA ASN A 50 -38.83 -2.11 23.33
C ASN A 50 -37.76 -1.02 23.22
N LEU A 51 -36.77 -1.05 24.12
CA LEU A 51 -35.46 -0.48 23.86
C LEU A 51 -34.99 -1.14 22.56
N HIS A 52 -35.33 -0.54 21.42
CA HIS A 52 -34.80 -0.90 20.13
C HIS A 52 -33.29 -0.73 20.26
N LYS A 53 -32.61 -1.81 20.65
CA LYS A 53 -31.15 -1.89 20.67
C LYS A 53 -30.74 -1.59 19.25
N GLY A 54 -30.34 -0.34 19.01
CA GLY A 54 -29.80 0.07 17.73
C GLY A 54 -28.70 -0.89 17.29
N PRO A 55 -28.41 -0.99 15.99
CA PRO A 55 -27.39 -1.89 15.49
C PRO A 55 -26.09 -1.68 16.28
N GLY A 56 -25.52 -2.76 16.84
CA GLY A 56 -24.34 -2.69 17.70
C GLY A 56 -23.13 -2.01 17.02
N PHE A 57 -22.17 -1.53 17.82
CA PHE A 57 -20.99 -0.79 17.34
C PHE A 57 -20.32 -1.46 16.14
N TRP A 58 -20.01 -2.76 16.26
CA TRP A 58 -19.36 -3.55 15.19
C TRP A 58 -20.17 -3.60 13.90
N ARG A 59 -21.49 -3.73 14.00
CA ARG A 59 -22.38 -3.74 12.83
C ARG A 59 -22.38 -2.39 12.12
N ARG A 60 -22.22 -1.28 12.86
CA ARG A 60 -22.07 0.08 12.28
C ARG A 60 -20.71 0.28 11.63
N GLN A 61 -19.64 -0.24 12.24
CA GLN A 61 -18.28 -0.12 11.67
C GLN A 61 -18.15 -0.91 10.37
N PHE A 62 -18.72 -2.10 10.30
CA PHE A 62 -18.67 -2.95 9.11
C PHE A 62 -19.93 -2.88 8.23
N GLY A 63 -20.78 -1.86 8.40
CA GLY A 63 -21.95 -1.65 7.54
C GLY A 63 -21.59 -1.22 6.13
N GLU A 64 -22.53 -1.37 5.19
CA GLU A 64 -22.42 -0.88 3.80
C GLU A 64 -22.40 0.64 3.72
N ARG A 65 -23.18 1.31 4.58
CA ARG A 65 -23.24 2.77 4.63
C ARG A 65 -21.97 3.32 5.29
N VAL A 66 -21.17 4.01 4.49
CA VAL A 66 -19.98 4.74 4.95
C VAL A 66 -20.38 6.15 5.39
N THR A 67 -20.10 6.51 6.64
CA THR A 67 -20.33 7.87 7.15
C THR A 67 -19.13 8.77 6.91
N ALA A 68 -19.33 10.10 6.84
CA ALA A 68 -18.21 11.04 6.69
C ALA A 68 -17.14 10.92 7.80
N PRO A 69 -17.50 10.77 9.09
CA PRO A 69 -16.51 10.55 10.15
C PRO A 69 -15.69 9.27 9.96
N GLN A 70 -16.27 8.22 9.39
CA GLN A 70 -15.56 6.99 9.07
C GLN A 70 -14.53 7.19 7.94
N ILE A 71 -14.85 7.98 6.92
CA ILE A 71 -13.90 8.34 5.86
C ILE A 71 -12.75 9.14 6.44
N ALA A 72 -13.06 10.16 7.26
CA ALA A 72 -12.06 10.98 7.92
C ALA A 72 -11.13 10.13 8.79
N PHE A 73 -11.71 9.20 9.57
CA PHE A 73 -10.93 8.24 10.35
C PHE A 73 -9.98 7.41 9.47
N ASP A 74 -10.48 6.81 8.38
CA ASP A 74 -9.65 5.97 7.50
C ASP A 74 -8.53 6.77 6.82
N LEU A 75 -8.81 8.01 6.42
CA LEU A 75 -7.82 8.90 5.81
C LEU A 75 -6.74 9.30 6.82
N ILE A 76 -7.14 9.73 8.01
CA ILE A 76 -6.22 10.17 9.07
C ILE A 76 -5.37 9.00 9.54
N PHE A 77 -6.00 7.90 9.98
CA PHE A 77 -5.29 6.80 10.61
C PHE A 77 -4.71 5.79 9.63
N GLY A 78 -5.20 5.74 8.39
CA GLY A 78 -4.69 4.83 7.36
C GLY A 78 -3.66 5.45 6.41
N ILE A 79 -3.57 6.79 6.32
CA ILE A 79 -2.65 7.48 5.41
C ILE A 79 -1.87 8.60 6.12
N LEU A 80 -2.55 9.64 6.60
CA LEU A 80 -1.89 10.88 7.03
C LEU A 80 -1.01 10.68 8.28
N LEU A 81 -1.53 10.01 9.30
CA LEU A 81 -0.81 9.77 10.54
C LEU A 81 0.37 8.80 10.33
N PRO A 82 0.24 7.67 9.62
CA PRO A 82 1.39 6.85 9.22
C PRO A 82 2.48 7.61 8.46
N ILE A 83 2.12 8.49 7.52
CA ILE A 83 3.09 9.37 6.83
C ILE A 83 3.78 10.31 7.82
N THR A 84 3.00 10.91 8.72
CA THR A 84 3.54 11.82 9.74
C THR A 84 4.52 11.09 10.64
N CYS A 85 4.17 9.89 11.12
CA CYS A 85 5.07 9.03 11.86
C CYS A 85 6.33 8.73 11.03
N LEU A 86 6.21 8.34 9.76
CA LEU A 86 7.36 8.06 8.89
C LEU A 86 8.32 9.25 8.75
N LEU A 87 7.79 10.47 8.67
CA LEU A 87 8.58 11.70 8.54
C LEU A 87 9.20 12.14 9.87
N MET A 88 8.50 11.90 10.98
CA MET A 88 8.93 12.28 12.33
C MET A 88 9.74 11.20 13.04
N ASP A 89 10.00 10.06 12.39
CA ASP A 89 10.66 8.91 12.98
C ASP A 89 12.13 8.83 12.54
N PRO A 90 13.04 9.47 13.31
CA PRO A 90 14.47 9.29 13.13
C PRO A 90 14.98 8.03 13.82
N ILE A 91 14.14 7.09 14.29
CA ILE A 91 14.55 5.95 15.14
C ILE A 91 14.40 4.61 14.41
N VAL A 92 13.28 4.36 13.72
CA VAL A 92 12.98 3.02 13.18
C VAL A 92 13.82 2.69 11.93
N PHE A 93 14.19 3.71 11.15
CA PHE A 93 14.89 3.53 9.87
C PHE A 93 16.27 4.17 9.81
N THR A 94 16.76 4.74 10.90
CA THR A 94 18.15 5.18 11.01
C THR A 94 19.00 4.01 11.47
N ASP A 95 20.21 3.96 10.93
CA ASP A 95 21.20 2.99 11.35
C ASP A 95 21.88 3.38 12.68
N GLU A 96 21.67 4.63 13.14
CA GLU A 96 22.33 5.23 14.31
C GLU A 96 21.48 5.15 15.60
N GLY A 97 20.33 4.46 15.56
CA GLY A 97 19.44 4.30 16.72
C GLY A 97 19.81 3.10 17.60
N LEU A 98 19.53 3.22 18.91
CA LEU A 98 19.60 2.13 19.91
C LEU A 98 18.84 0.86 19.49
N VAL A 99 17.93 0.97 18.53
CA VAL A 99 17.07 -0.13 18.06
C VAL A 99 16.98 -0.09 16.53
N ALA A 100 18.12 -0.16 15.83
CA ALA A 100 18.17 -0.37 14.37
C ALA A 100 17.57 -1.74 14.02
N LEU A 101 16.24 -1.83 14.05
CA LEU A 101 15.49 -3.08 14.09
C LEU A 101 15.59 -3.85 12.78
N LEU A 102 15.48 -3.17 11.62
CA LEU A 102 15.55 -3.81 10.30
C LEU A 102 16.08 -2.88 9.19
N PRO A 103 17.35 -2.46 9.21
CA PRO A 103 17.88 -1.55 8.17
C PRO A 103 17.79 -2.14 6.75
N HIS A 104 17.93 -3.46 6.62
CA HIS A 104 17.79 -4.19 5.35
C HIS A 104 16.37 -4.19 4.77
N TRP A 105 15.36 -3.84 5.57
CA TRP A 105 13.96 -3.87 5.18
C TRP A 105 13.39 -2.50 4.85
N ARG A 106 14.19 -1.43 4.99
CA ARG A 106 13.73 -0.05 4.78
C ARG A 106 13.09 0.14 3.41
N SER A 107 13.79 -0.18 2.33
CA SER A 107 13.26 0.02 0.97
C SER A 107 12.11 -0.95 0.62
N PRO A 108 12.16 -2.27 0.93
CA PRO A 108 10.99 -3.13 0.78
C PRO A 108 9.76 -2.66 1.56
N ALA A 109 9.95 -2.18 2.80
CA ALA A 109 8.86 -1.70 3.64
C ALA A 109 8.22 -0.44 3.05
N TYR A 110 9.01 0.53 2.57
CA TYR A 110 8.47 1.72 1.91
C TYR A 110 7.66 1.38 0.67
N VAL A 111 8.13 0.46 -0.18
CA VAL A 111 7.35 0.01 -1.34
C VAL A 111 6.04 -0.63 -0.91
N PHE A 112 6.07 -1.50 0.10
CA PHE A 112 4.84 -2.10 0.65
C PHE A 112 3.86 -1.05 1.19
N ILE A 113 4.36 -0.08 1.97
CA ILE A 113 3.56 1.03 2.51
C ILE A 113 2.93 1.85 1.37
N CYS A 114 3.71 2.21 0.35
CA CYS A 114 3.21 2.94 -0.81
C CYS A 114 2.09 2.17 -1.53
N VAL A 115 2.26 0.86 -1.74
CA VAL A 115 1.22 0.02 -2.37
C VAL A 115 -0.07 0.00 -1.55
N VAL A 116 0.03 -0.10 -0.22
CA VAL A 116 -1.12 -0.06 0.68
C VAL A 116 -1.80 1.31 0.66
N PHE A 117 -1.04 2.42 0.67
CA PHE A 117 -1.61 3.76 0.58
C PHE A 117 -2.32 4.01 -0.75
N VAL A 118 -1.74 3.57 -1.87
CA VAL A 118 -2.39 3.67 -3.18
C VAL A 118 -3.70 2.87 -3.20
N ALA A 119 -3.71 1.65 -2.66
CA ALA A 119 -4.93 0.85 -2.57
C ALA A 119 -5.99 1.51 -1.66
N LEU A 120 -5.59 2.07 -0.52
CA LEU A 120 -6.49 2.76 0.39
C LEU A 120 -7.04 4.05 -0.22
N ALA A 121 -6.20 4.86 -0.87
CA ALA A 121 -6.63 6.06 -1.59
C ALA A 121 -7.59 5.71 -2.73
N ALA A 122 -7.28 4.68 -3.54
CA ALA A 122 -8.15 4.20 -4.60
C ALA A 122 -9.52 3.77 -4.05
N TRP A 123 -9.55 3.07 -2.91
CA TRP A 123 -10.79 2.70 -2.25
C TRP A 123 -11.57 3.91 -1.71
N LEU A 124 -10.91 4.86 -1.03
CA LEU A 124 -11.58 6.01 -0.43
C LEU A 124 -12.16 6.96 -1.48
N LEU A 125 -11.45 7.17 -2.59
CA LEU A 125 -11.85 8.05 -3.69
C LEU A 125 -12.84 7.37 -4.65
N GLY A 126 -12.56 6.12 -5.04
CA GLY A 126 -13.33 5.41 -6.06
C GLY A 126 -14.47 4.55 -5.51
N ARG A 127 -14.31 3.98 -4.31
CA ARG A 127 -15.22 2.99 -3.72
C ARG A 127 -15.62 1.91 -4.75
N GLU A 128 -16.91 1.72 -4.98
CA GLU A 128 -17.46 0.76 -5.94
C GLU A 128 -17.10 1.08 -7.41
N ARG A 129 -16.70 2.32 -7.72
CA ARG A 129 -16.28 2.75 -9.06
C ARG A 129 -14.93 2.15 -9.49
N VAL A 130 -14.17 1.58 -8.55
CA VAL A 130 -12.92 0.83 -8.85
C VAL A 130 -13.19 -0.40 -9.73
N GLY A 131 -14.44 -0.89 -9.76
CA GLY A 131 -14.88 -1.89 -10.73
C GLY A 131 -14.15 -3.23 -10.61
N ALA A 132 -13.53 -3.69 -11.69
CA ALA A 132 -12.87 -5.00 -11.74
C ALA A 132 -11.66 -5.12 -10.81
N ALA A 133 -11.06 -4.00 -10.38
CA ALA A 133 -9.91 -4.00 -9.48
C ALA A 133 -10.29 -4.13 -7.99
N LEU A 134 -11.58 -4.17 -7.64
CA LEU A 134 -12.05 -4.31 -6.26
C LEU A 134 -11.43 -5.50 -5.49
N PRO A 135 -11.33 -6.73 -6.06
CA PRO A 135 -10.71 -7.86 -5.36
C PRO A 135 -9.23 -7.61 -5.04
N ILE A 136 -8.51 -6.95 -5.96
CA ILE A 136 -7.08 -6.63 -5.79
C ILE A 136 -6.92 -5.61 -4.67
N VAL A 137 -7.68 -4.52 -4.72
CA VAL A 137 -7.68 -3.49 -3.67
C VAL A 137 -8.03 -4.08 -2.31
N ALA A 138 -9.05 -4.93 -2.24
CA ALA A 138 -9.42 -5.62 -1.01
C ALA A 138 -8.28 -6.49 -0.46
N GLY A 139 -7.64 -7.29 -1.31
CA GLY A 139 -6.52 -8.14 -0.92
C GLY A 139 -5.32 -7.33 -0.41
N VAL A 140 -4.93 -6.27 -1.13
CA VAL A 140 -3.84 -5.38 -0.73
C VAL A 140 -4.13 -4.70 0.61
N LEU A 141 -5.37 -4.25 0.84
CA LEU A 141 -5.76 -3.65 2.12
C LEU A 141 -5.70 -4.64 3.28
N LEU A 142 -6.15 -5.88 3.08
CA LEU A 142 -6.06 -6.92 4.10
C LEU A 142 -4.59 -7.29 4.38
N ALA A 143 -3.75 -7.36 3.35
CA ALA A 143 -2.30 -7.50 3.53
C ALA A 143 -1.71 -6.33 4.31
N GLY A 144 -2.12 -5.10 4.00
CA GLY A 144 -1.74 -3.89 4.73
C GLY A 144 -2.09 -3.96 6.21
N ALA A 145 -3.26 -4.50 6.55
CA ALA A 145 -3.63 -4.76 7.94
C ALA A 145 -2.69 -5.76 8.62
N VAL A 146 -2.33 -6.86 7.96
CA VAL A 146 -1.37 -7.85 8.50
C VAL A 146 0.00 -7.21 8.72
N GLY A 147 0.51 -6.46 7.74
CA GLY A 147 1.79 -5.76 7.84
C GLY A 147 1.81 -4.73 8.96
N ALA A 148 0.76 -3.89 9.05
CA ALA A 148 0.62 -2.91 10.13
C ALA A 148 0.50 -3.56 11.51
N ALA A 149 -0.19 -4.70 11.63
CA ALA A 149 -0.26 -5.45 12.88
C ALA A 149 1.11 -6.00 13.28
N GLY A 150 1.89 -6.52 12.32
CA GLY A 150 3.26 -6.97 12.56
C GLY A 150 4.17 -5.85 13.08
N ILE A 151 4.15 -4.68 12.44
CA ILE A 151 4.89 -3.50 12.90
C ILE A 151 4.39 -3.06 14.28
N GLY A 152 3.06 -2.99 14.46
CA GLY A 152 2.44 -2.63 15.73
C GLY A 152 2.87 -3.54 16.87
N LEU A 153 2.98 -4.85 16.63
CA LEU A 153 3.45 -5.83 17.62
C LEU A 153 4.92 -5.60 18.00
N VAL A 154 5.79 -5.32 17.01
CA VAL A 154 7.21 -5.04 17.25
C VAL A 154 7.41 -3.74 18.03
N VAL A 155 6.62 -2.70 17.70
CA VAL A 155 6.73 -1.37 18.35
C VAL A 155 6.00 -1.33 19.70
N LEU A 156 5.07 -2.25 19.96
CA LEU A 156 4.21 -2.25 21.15
C LEU A 156 4.97 -2.13 22.49
N PRO A 157 6.07 -2.86 22.75
CA PRO A 157 6.78 -2.74 24.03
C PRO A 157 7.35 -1.34 24.25
N ILE A 158 7.94 -0.75 23.19
CA ILE A 158 8.51 0.60 23.22
C ILE A 158 7.40 1.63 23.38
N ALA A 159 6.30 1.47 22.64
CA ALA A 159 5.13 2.34 22.73
C ALA A 159 4.50 2.32 24.14
N ALA A 160 4.43 1.15 24.77
CA ALA A 160 3.89 0.98 26.12
C ALA A 160 4.75 1.71 27.17
N ILE A 161 6.08 1.63 27.07
CA ILE A 161 6.99 2.39 27.93
C ILE A 161 6.84 3.89 27.67
N GLY A 162 6.81 4.30 26.40
CA GLY A 162 6.66 5.71 26.00
C GLY A 162 5.30 6.32 26.35
N LEU A 163 4.26 5.51 26.61
CA LEU A 163 2.93 5.99 26.96
C LEU A 163 2.92 6.78 28.28
N ALA A 164 3.81 6.44 29.21
CA ALA A 164 4.00 7.16 30.46
C ALA A 164 4.44 8.63 30.25
N LEU A 165 5.04 8.94 29.09
CA LEU A 165 5.50 10.27 28.71
C LEU A 165 4.59 10.96 27.70
N LEU A 166 3.39 10.42 27.43
CA LEU A 166 2.45 10.85 26.37
C LEU A 166 2.98 10.77 24.92
N ILE A 167 4.29 10.60 24.72
CA ILE A 167 4.93 10.41 23.41
C ILE A 167 4.56 9.05 22.80
N GLY A 168 4.33 8.03 23.62
CA GLY A 168 4.01 6.67 23.19
C GLY A 168 2.68 6.50 22.45
N ALA A 169 1.79 7.51 22.49
CA ALA A 169 0.52 7.47 21.77
C ALA A 169 0.72 7.29 20.25
N LEU A 170 1.77 7.89 19.67
CA LEU A 170 2.10 7.72 18.26
C LEU A 170 2.52 6.29 17.92
N GLY A 171 3.10 5.56 18.89
CA GLY A 171 3.45 4.15 18.75
C GLY A 171 2.23 3.21 18.59
N PHE A 172 1.01 3.70 18.88
CA PHE A 172 -0.23 2.97 18.63
C PHE A 172 -0.83 3.22 17.24
N THR A 173 -0.25 4.10 16.42
CA THR A 173 -0.69 4.37 15.04
C THR A 173 -0.84 3.11 14.19
N PRO A 174 0.07 2.12 14.25
CA PRO A 174 -0.09 0.89 13.47
C PRO A 174 -1.40 0.15 13.78
N TRP A 175 -1.86 0.15 15.03
CA TRP A 175 -3.14 -0.50 15.41
C TRP A 175 -4.36 0.22 14.83
N ALA A 176 -4.33 1.56 14.79
CA ALA A 176 -5.38 2.33 14.13
C ALA A 176 -5.37 2.09 12.61
N THR A 177 -4.18 1.95 12.01
CA THR A 177 -3.99 1.59 10.60
C THR A 177 -4.58 0.20 10.31
N VAL A 178 -4.33 -0.80 11.17
CA VAL A 178 -4.93 -2.14 11.09
C VAL A 178 -6.44 -2.04 11.00
N PHE A 179 -7.06 -1.27 11.90
CA PHE A 179 -8.51 -1.12 11.92
C PHE A 179 -9.05 -0.46 10.65
N ALA A 180 -8.41 0.62 10.16
CA ALA A 180 -8.78 1.30 8.92
C ALA A 180 -8.67 0.35 7.70
N CYS A 181 -7.55 -0.37 7.59
CA CYS A 181 -7.29 -1.33 6.51
C CYS A 181 -8.27 -2.52 6.54
N ILE A 182 -8.55 -3.11 7.70
CA ILE A 182 -9.54 -4.21 7.82
C ILE A 182 -10.92 -3.72 7.41
N ARG A 183 -11.35 -2.55 7.92
CA ARG A 183 -12.67 -2.00 7.60
C ARG A 183 -12.82 -1.70 6.11
N CYS A 184 -11.81 -1.10 5.49
CA CYS A 184 -11.80 -0.82 4.06
C CYS A 184 -11.72 -2.10 3.23
N GLY A 185 -10.83 -3.03 3.58
CA GLY A 185 -10.66 -4.31 2.91
C GLY A 185 -11.94 -5.16 2.93
N VAL A 186 -12.59 -5.30 4.09
CA VAL A 186 -13.86 -6.04 4.22
C VAL A 186 -14.96 -5.43 3.36
N ARG A 187 -15.08 -4.10 3.34
CA ARG A 187 -16.08 -3.41 2.49
C ARG A 187 -15.77 -3.57 1.01
N ALA A 188 -14.50 -3.48 0.61
CA ALA A 188 -14.07 -3.73 -0.76
C ALA A 188 -14.35 -5.19 -1.20
N THR A 189 -14.11 -6.18 -0.33
CA THR A 189 -14.46 -7.59 -0.59
C THR A 189 -15.96 -7.75 -0.81
N ARG A 190 -16.81 -7.16 0.04
CA ARG A 190 -18.27 -7.24 -0.11
C ARG A 190 -18.74 -6.58 -1.41
N ALA A 191 -18.24 -5.39 -1.71
CA ALA A 191 -18.52 -4.72 -2.99
C ALA A 191 -18.11 -5.59 -4.20
N ALA A 192 -16.96 -6.28 -4.11
CA ALA A 192 -16.51 -7.21 -5.13
C ALA A 192 -17.43 -8.45 -5.24
N HIS A 193 -17.92 -8.97 -4.12
CA HIS A 193 -18.87 -10.10 -4.09
C HIS A 193 -20.22 -9.72 -4.69
N HIS A 194 -20.78 -8.55 -4.35
CA HIS A 194 -22.05 -8.09 -4.92
C HIS A 194 -22.00 -7.90 -6.44
N ARG A 195 -20.84 -7.54 -6.99
CA ARG A 195 -20.66 -7.36 -8.44
C ARG A 195 -20.37 -8.68 -9.18
N SER A 196 -19.89 -9.69 -8.47
CA SER A 196 -19.43 -10.95 -9.09
C SER A 196 -20.55 -11.98 -9.16
N ARG A 197 -20.68 -12.65 -10.30
CA ARG A 197 -21.54 -13.84 -10.44
C ARG A 197 -20.97 -15.07 -9.72
N ARG A 198 -19.68 -15.05 -9.38
CA ARG A 198 -18.94 -16.17 -8.78
C ARG A 198 -18.14 -15.68 -7.56
N PRO A 199 -18.74 -15.63 -6.36
CA PRO A 199 -18.08 -15.07 -5.18
C PRO A 199 -16.81 -15.86 -4.77
N GLU A 200 -16.75 -17.16 -5.08
CA GLU A 200 -15.58 -18.02 -4.86
C GLU A 200 -14.35 -17.52 -5.63
N VAL A 201 -14.52 -17.17 -6.92
CA VAL A 201 -13.44 -16.63 -7.76
C VAL A 201 -12.96 -15.28 -7.20
N THR A 202 -13.90 -14.43 -6.78
CA THR A 202 -13.56 -13.16 -6.13
C THR A 202 -12.75 -13.38 -4.86
N THR A 203 -13.15 -14.31 -3.98
CA THR A 203 -12.39 -14.65 -2.78
C THR A 203 -10.99 -15.17 -3.12
N GLY A 204 -10.87 -16.03 -4.13
CA GLY A 204 -9.58 -16.49 -4.64
C GLY A 204 -8.68 -15.33 -5.09
N LEU A 205 -9.22 -14.37 -5.85
CA LEU A 205 -8.49 -13.19 -6.28
C LEU A 205 -8.06 -12.28 -5.12
N VAL A 206 -8.93 -12.09 -4.11
CA VAL A 206 -8.59 -11.34 -2.89
C VAL A 206 -7.42 -12.00 -2.17
N LEU A 207 -7.45 -13.32 -2.00
CA LEU A 207 -6.37 -14.07 -1.33
C LEU A 207 -5.07 -14.00 -2.13
N VAL A 208 -5.11 -14.19 -3.44
CA VAL A 208 -3.92 -14.09 -4.31
C VAL A 208 -3.33 -12.68 -4.24
N ALA A 209 -4.16 -11.64 -4.30
CA ALA A 209 -3.69 -10.26 -4.19
C ALA A 209 -3.07 -9.97 -2.81
N ALA A 210 -3.67 -10.47 -1.73
CA ALA A 210 -3.12 -10.33 -0.39
C ALA A 210 -1.76 -11.03 -0.24
N LEU A 211 -1.66 -12.28 -0.71
CA LEU A 211 -0.41 -13.04 -0.68
C LEU A 211 0.66 -12.39 -1.56
N ALA A 212 0.31 -11.89 -2.75
CA ALA A 212 1.23 -11.19 -3.63
C ALA A 212 1.74 -9.89 -2.97
N ALA A 213 0.86 -9.12 -2.31
CA ALA A 213 1.26 -7.92 -1.60
C ALA A 213 2.21 -8.21 -0.42
N LEU A 214 1.99 -9.28 0.35
CA LEU A 214 2.88 -9.72 1.42
C LEU A 214 4.21 -10.31 0.91
N ALA A 215 4.18 -11.00 -0.23
CA ALA A 215 5.37 -11.56 -0.86
C ALA A 215 6.26 -10.48 -1.48
N LEU A 216 5.70 -9.36 -1.91
CA LEU A 216 6.43 -8.26 -2.55
C LEU A 216 7.68 -7.80 -1.77
N PRO A 217 7.60 -7.43 -0.48
CA PRO A 217 8.79 -7.02 0.27
C PRO A 217 9.81 -8.16 0.43
N LEU A 218 9.37 -9.42 0.53
CA LEU A 218 10.26 -10.59 0.62
C LEU A 218 11.06 -10.78 -0.67
N VAL A 219 10.38 -10.75 -1.81
CA VAL A 219 10.99 -10.88 -3.13
C VAL A 219 11.95 -9.72 -3.38
N MET A 220 11.53 -8.48 -3.05
CA MET A 220 12.36 -7.30 -3.22
C MET A 220 13.64 -7.38 -2.37
N SER A 221 13.53 -7.80 -1.10
CA SER A 221 14.69 -8.02 -0.22
C SER A 221 15.63 -9.10 -0.75
N ALA A 222 15.10 -10.20 -1.28
CA ALA A 222 15.89 -11.28 -1.88
C ALA A 222 16.61 -10.81 -3.16
N VAL A 223 15.93 -10.05 -4.02
CA VAL A 223 16.52 -9.47 -5.24
C VAL A 223 17.63 -8.49 -4.87
N GLN A 224 17.39 -7.57 -3.93
CA GLN A 224 18.39 -6.62 -3.46
C GLN A 224 19.64 -7.33 -2.92
N THR A 225 19.45 -8.39 -2.12
CA THR A 225 20.57 -9.17 -1.59
C THR A 225 21.40 -9.82 -2.69
N ARG A 226 20.76 -10.47 -3.67
CA ARG A 226 21.45 -11.11 -4.81
C ARG A 226 22.17 -10.11 -5.71
N VAL A 227 21.52 -8.99 -6.01
CA VAL A 227 22.09 -7.93 -6.86
C VAL A 227 23.29 -7.30 -6.15
N ARG A 228 23.19 -7.05 -4.84
CA ARG A 228 24.30 -6.57 -4.02
C ARG A 228 25.50 -7.53 -4.00
N GLU A 229 25.25 -8.81 -3.74
CA GLU A 229 26.32 -9.83 -3.74
C GLU A 229 27.06 -9.89 -5.08
N ARG A 230 26.33 -9.78 -6.21
CA ARG A 230 26.93 -9.74 -7.55
C ARG A 230 27.84 -8.54 -7.74
N TYR A 231 27.44 -7.35 -7.30
CA TYR A 231 28.29 -6.16 -7.44
C TYR A 231 29.49 -6.19 -6.51
N ILE A 232 29.33 -6.65 -5.26
CA ILE A 232 30.46 -6.83 -4.34
C ILE A 232 31.46 -7.84 -4.93
N ALA A 233 30.99 -8.97 -5.47
CA ALA A 233 31.83 -9.95 -6.13
C ALA A 233 32.55 -9.36 -7.36
N ALA A 234 31.86 -8.54 -8.17
CA ALA A 234 32.44 -7.87 -9.32
C ALA A 234 33.55 -6.87 -8.91
N LEU A 235 33.32 -6.06 -7.88
CA LEU A 235 34.32 -5.15 -7.31
C LEU A 235 35.55 -5.91 -6.76
N GLN A 236 35.34 -7.10 -6.19
CA GLN A 236 36.40 -7.92 -5.61
C GLN A 236 37.18 -8.76 -6.63
N SER A 237 36.65 -8.94 -7.84
CA SER A 237 37.22 -9.80 -8.88
C SER A 237 38.58 -9.32 -9.39
N GLY A 238 38.90 -8.02 -9.24
CA GLY A 238 40.12 -7.41 -9.77
C GLY A 238 40.07 -7.11 -11.28
N ASP A 239 38.95 -7.42 -11.95
CA ASP A 239 38.71 -7.15 -13.37
C ASP A 239 38.23 -5.70 -13.57
N PRO A 240 39.05 -4.78 -14.13
CA PRO A 240 38.73 -3.35 -14.16
C PRO A 240 37.44 -3.00 -14.94
N PRO A 241 37.17 -3.56 -16.14
CA PRO A 241 35.88 -3.42 -16.82
C PRO A 241 34.68 -3.80 -15.95
N ARG A 242 34.73 -4.95 -15.26
CA ARG A 242 33.61 -5.40 -14.40
C ARG A 242 33.46 -4.51 -13.17
N ALA A 243 34.55 -4.08 -12.57
CA ALA A 243 34.52 -3.16 -11.44
C ALA A 243 33.93 -1.80 -11.84
N THR A 244 34.25 -1.28 -13.03
CA THR A 244 33.69 -0.02 -13.56
C THR A 244 32.19 -0.14 -13.84
N ALA A 245 31.74 -1.23 -14.47
CA ALA A 245 30.32 -1.48 -14.70
C ALA A 245 29.53 -1.64 -13.38
N ALA A 246 30.12 -2.33 -12.40
CA ALA A 246 29.54 -2.48 -11.07
C ALA A 246 29.42 -1.13 -10.33
N ARG A 247 30.44 -0.27 -10.40
CA ARG A 247 30.42 1.09 -9.82
C ARG A 247 29.29 1.94 -10.41
N HIS A 248 29.20 2.00 -11.73
CA HIS A 248 28.15 2.76 -12.41
C HIS A 248 26.74 2.26 -12.03
N SER A 249 26.58 0.94 -11.94
CA SER A 249 25.31 0.34 -11.52
C SER A 249 25.01 0.61 -10.04
N LEU A 250 25.99 0.54 -9.15
CA LEU A 250 25.81 0.87 -7.74
C LEU A 250 25.44 2.35 -7.54
N ALA A 251 26.01 3.26 -8.32
CA ALA A 251 25.67 4.68 -8.27
C ALA A 251 24.20 4.93 -8.68
N GLN A 252 23.73 4.30 -9.75
CA GLN A 252 22.33 4.43 -10.20
C GLN A 252 21.31 3.88 -9.20
N TRP A 253 21.68 2.82 -8.47
CA TRP A 253 20.81 2.12 -7.52
C TRP A 253 21.14 2.44 -6.06
N GLY A 254 21.92 3.49 -5.79
CA GLY A 254 22.47 3.79 -4.47
C GLY A 254 21.41 3.91 -3.37
N TRP A 255 20.28 4.53 -3.69
CA TRP A 255 19.14 4.70 -2.79
C TRP A 255 18.50 3.36 -2.35
N ALA A 256 18.63 2.29 -3.15
CA ALA A 256 18.07 0.97 -2.86
C ALA A 256 19.10 0.03 -2.21
N MET A 257 20.39 0.35 -2.26
CA MET A 257 21.49 -0.57 -1.98
C MET A 257 22.10 -0.46 -0.58
N ALA A 258 21.65 0.48 0.25
CA ALA A 258 22.15 0.72 1.60
C ALA A 258 23.69 0.91 1.61
N PRO A 259 24.20 2.09 1.18
CA PRO A 259 25.63 2.35 1.05
C PRO A 259 26.43 2.15 2.36
N GLU A 260 25.76 2.14 3.50
CA GLU A 260 26.33 2.02 4.85
C GLU A 260 27.02 0.66 5.09
N ARG A 261 26.76 -0.34 4.25
CA ARG A 261 27.45 -1.65 4.33
C ARG A 261 28.82 -1.69 3.65
N LEU A 262 29.10 -0.83 2.67
CA LEU A 262 30.40 -0.77 2.01
C LEU A 262 31.57 -0.51 3.00
N PRO A 263 31.44 0.40 3.98
CA PRO A 263 32.42 0.59 5.05
C PRO A 263 32.72 -0.67 5.86
N ARG A 264 31.71 -1.48 6.17
CA ARG A 264 31.91 -2.73 6.93
C ARG A 264 32.73 -3.73 6.12
N GLU A 265 32.46 -3.86 4.82
CA GLU A 265 33.25 -4.72 3.93
C GLU A 265 34.67 -4.18 3.68
N TYR A 266 34.82 -2.85 3.61
CA TYR A 266 36.12 -2.18 3.53
C TYR A 266 36.99 -2.50 4.75
N LYS A 267 36.44 -2.33 5.97
CA LYS A 267 37.14 -2.65 7.23
C LYS A 267 37.53 -4.13 7.34
N ARG A 268 36.70 -5.05 6.82
CA ARG A 268 36.97 -6.50 6.86
C ARG A 268 38.12 -6.94 5.96
N ARG A 269 38.54 -6.15 4.96
CA ARG A 269 39.52 -6.58 3.95
C ARG A 269 40.46 -5.44 3.52
N PRO A 270 41.53 -5.16 4.30
CA PRO A 270 42.47 -4.06 4.04
C PRO A 270 43.41 -4.26 2.83
N GLN A 271 43.14 -5.21 1.92
CA GLN A 271 43.99 -5.40 0.74
C GLN A 271 43.89 -4.20 -0.21
N ALA A 272 45.03 -3.54 -0.45
CA ALA A 272 45.14 -2.25 -1.13
C ALA A 272 44.29 -2.07 -2.41
N PRO A 273 44.32 -2.96 -3.42
CA PRO A 273 43.57 -2.71 -4.66
C PRO A 273 42.05 -2.87 -4.51
N ARG A 274 41.60 -3.77 -3.62
CA ARG A 274 40.16 -4.03 -3.38
C ARG A 274 39.54 -2.97 -2.47
N ALA A 275 40.30 -2.54 -1.48
CA ALA A 275 39.94 -1.45 -0.58
C ALA A 275 39.72 -0.14 -1.37
N ALA A 276 40.64 0.20 -2.27
CA ALA A 276 40.53 1.40 -3.12
C ALA A 276 39.25 1.38 -3.98
N ALA A 277 38.92 0.25 -4.61
CA ALA A 277 37.71 0.14 -5.43
C ALA A 277 36.41 0.30 -4.61
N LEU A 278 36.38 -0.23 -3.38
CA LEU A 278 35.24 -0.05 -2.46
C LEU A 278 35.12 1.39 -1.98
N ALA A 279 36.25 2.02 -1.63
CA ALA A 279 36.31 3.42 -1.19
C ALA A 279 35.81 4.36 -2.30
N GLU A 280 36.25 4.14 -3.54
CA GLU A 280 35.82 4.93 -4.69
C GLU A 280 34.34 4.73 -5.01
N ALA A 281 33.84 3.48 -4.96
CA ALA A 281 32.41 3.20 -5.13
C ALA A 281 31.56 3.91 -4.06
N TYR A 282 32.00 3.87 -2.80
CA TYR A 282 31.32 4.55 -1.69
C TYR A 282 31.31 6.07 -1.89
N MET A 283 32.44 6.65 -2.29
CA MET A 283 32.56 8.07 -2.61
C MET A 283 31.61 8.47 -3.75
N GLN A 284 31.53 7.68 -4.81
CA GLN A 284 30.63 7.95 -5.93
C GLN A 284 29.14 7.87 -5.54
N MET A 285 28.78 6.95 -4.64
CA MET A 285 27.40 6.78 -4.18
C MET A 285 26.96 7.86 -3.19
N THR A 286 27.85 8.29 -2.30
CA THR A 286 27.49 9.12 -1.14
C THR A 286 28.06 10.54 -1.19
N GLY A 287 29.05 10.79 -2.04
CA GLY A 287 29.85 12.01 -2.03
C GLY A 287 30.78 12.14 -0.81
N ARG A 288 30.96 11.09 -0.01
CA ARG A 288 31.77 11.10 1.22
C ARG A 288 32.92 10.10 1.15
N SER A 289 34.07 10.45 1.72
CA SER A 289 35.16 9.49 1.86
C SER A 289 34.81 8.44 2.91
N ILE A 290 35.10 7.18 2.57
CA ILE A 290 34.96 6.06 3.50
C ILE A 290 35.91 6.20 4.69
N GLU A 291 37.00 6.97 4.56
CA GLU A 291 38.01 7.14 5.61
C GLU A 291 37.67 8.30 6.56
N THR A 292 37.01 9.34 6.07
CA THR A 292 36.65 10.52 6.87
C THR A 292 35.32 10.37 7.60
N THR A 293 34.53 9.38 7.23
CA THR A 293 33.25 9.13 7.87
C THR A 293 33.53 8.48 9.22
N ASP A 294 33.10 9.12 10.31
CA ASP A 294 33.32 8.63 11.66
C ASP A 294 32.50 7.35 11.90
N TRP A 295 33.16 6.21 11.77
CA TRP A 295 32.56 4.90 11.97
C TRP A 295 32.72 4.37 13.40
N ALA A 296 33.20 5.19 14.34
CA ALA A 296 33.45 4.75 15.72
C ALA A 296 32.17 4.25 16.40
N GLY A 297 31.00 4.76 16.01
CA GLY A 297 29.69 4.29 16.52
C GLY A 297 29.17 2.97 15.93
N TRP A 298 29.90 2.31 15.02
CA TRP A 298 29.40 1.17 14.23
C TRP A 298 30.15 -0.15 14.47
N ALA A 299 31.09 -0.18 15.41
CA ALA A 299 32.03 -1.29 15.60
C ALA A 299 31.55 -2.38 16.57
N ASP A 300 30.43 -2.17 17.26
CA ASP A 300 29.83 -3.11 18.22
C ASP A 300 28.48 -3.64 17.70
#